data_AF-A0A0D2LB51-F1
#
_entry.id   AF-A0A0D2LB51-F1
#
_cell.length_a   1.000
_cell.length_b   1.000
_cell.length_c   1.000
_cell.angle_alpha   90.00
_cell.angle_beta   90.00
_cell.angle_gamma   90.00
#
_symmetry.space_group_name_H-M   'P 1'
#
loop_
_entity.id
_entity.type
_entity.pdbx_description
1 polymer ?
#
loop_
_entity_poly.entity_id
_entity_poly.type
_entity_poly.pdbx_seq_one_letter_code
_entity_poly.pdbx_strand_id
1 'polypeptide(L)'
;MGASVLLNVYDLAPSNSWTLWCGVGVLHTGVQVYDTEFAYGGHEYDVSGIFATKPREAPGAVVFRESICVGETELTPQQVQALVQHMGQHYRGSAYHLLQTNCEGDAEKPGART
;
A
#
# COMPACT_ATOMS: atom_id res chain seq x y z
N MET A 1 21.58 -5.60 13.55
CA MET A 1 21.39 -4.22 13.06
C MET A 1 20.02 -4.17 12.43
N GLY A 2 19.15 -3.28 12.90
CA GLY A 2 17.83 -3.08 12.33
C GLY A 2 17.91 -2.48 10.92
N ALA A 3 16.80 -2.53 10.19
CA ALA A 3 16.64 -1.93 8.87
C ALA A 3 15.60 -0.81 8.92
N SER A 4 15.88 0.31 8.24
CA SER A 4 14.92 1.42 8.14
C SER A 4 13.74 1.02 7.26
N VAL A 5 12.55 1.41 7.72
CA VAL A 5 11.29 1.31 6.97
C VAL A 5 10.98 2.68 6.42
N LEU A 6 10.95 2.79 5.09
CA LEU A 6 10.69 4.04 4.38
C LEU A 6 9.33 3.98 3.71
N LEU A 7 8.60 5.09 3.71
CA LEU A 7 7.39 5.29 2.96
C LEU A 7 7.72 6.17 1.76
N ASN A 8 7.73 5.60 0.55
CA ASN A 8 7.92 6.33 -0.69
C ASN A 8 6.57 6.90 -1.15
N VAL A 9 6.53 8.21 -1.39
CA VAL A 9 5.34 8.95 -1.82
C VAL A 9 5.51 9.37 -3.27
N TYR A 10 4.47 9.18 -4.07
CA TYR A 10 4.46 9.55 -5.48
C TYR A 10 3.25 10.43 -5.81
N ASP A 11 3.48 11.46 -6.61
CA ASP A 11 2.44 12.26 -7.23
C ASP A 11 1.94 11.55 -8.49
N LEU A 12 0.62 11.48 -8.70
CA LEU A 12 0.07 11.01 -9.97
C LEU A 12 0.33 12.08 -11.04
N ALA A 13 0.88 11.69 -12.20
CA ALA A 13 1.08 12.60 -13.33
C ALA A 13 -0.26 13.28 -13.73
N PRO A 14 -0.23 14.49 -14.33
CA PRO A 14 -1.42 15.34 -14.54
C PRO A 14 -2.44 14.80 -15.55
N SER A 15 -2.33 13.56 -16.01
CA SER A 15 -3.30 12.90 -16.90
C SER A 15 -4.14 11.86 -16.15
N ASN A 16 -4.82 12.27 -15.07
CA ASN A 16 -6.15 11.76 -14.74
C ASN A 16 -6.85 12.68 -13.74
N SER A 17 -7.17 13.90 -14.16
CA SER A 17 -7.83 14.97 -13.38
C SER A 17 -9.23 14.61 -12.85
N TRP A 18 -9.71 13.37 -13.00
CA TRP A 18 -11.00 12.91 -12.49
C TRP A 18 -10.94 12.42 -11.03
N THR A 19 -9.83 11.84 -10.58
CA THR A 19 -9.75 11.27 -9.21
C THR A 19 -9.54 12.34 -8.12
N LEU A 20 -8.75 13.39 -8.40
CA LEU A 20 -8.55 14.51 -7.46
C LEU A 20 -9.82 15.36 -7.24
N TRP A 21 -10.66 15.53 -8.27
CA TRP A 21 -11.87 16.37 -8.20
C TRP A 21 -12.95 15.79 -7.26
N CYS A 22 -12.88 14.49 -6.94
CA CYS A 22 -13.78 13.82 -6.02
C CYS A 22 -13.29 13.80 -4.55
N GLY A 23 -12.23 14.54 -4.20
CA GLY A 23 -11.68 14.53 -2.84
C GLY A 23 -10.92 13.24 -2.48
N VAL A 24 -10.57 12.43 -3.47
CA VAL A 24 -9.81 11.17 -3.34
C VAL A 24 -8.45 11.38 -4.02
N GLY A 25 -7.54 12.05 -3.34
CA GLY A 25 -6.14 12.09 -3.77
C GLY A 25 -5.55 10.70 -3.63
N VAL A 26 -5.44 9.94 -4.72
CA VAL A 26 -4.72 8.66 -4.72
C VAL A 26 -3.24 8.98 -4.77
N LEU A 27 -2.65 9.37 -3.63
CA LEU A 27 -1.20 9.34 -3.49
C LEU A 27 -0.80 7.87 -3.53
N HIS A 28 -0.05 7.48 -4.57
CA HIS A 28 0.56 6.16 -4.54
C HIS A 28 1.64 6.19 -3.46
N THR A 29 1.59 5.21 -2.57
CA THR A 29 2.60 5.03 -1.54
C THR A 29 3.09 3.59 -1.55
N GLY A 30 4.39 3.43 -1.35
CA GLY A 30 5.03 2.14 -1.22
C GLY A 30 5.85 2.08 0.05
N VAL A 31 5.76 0.96 0.77
CA VAL A 31 6.58 0.68 1.94
C VAL A 31 7.85 0.00 1.47
N GLN A 32 8.97 0.69 1.61
CA GLN A 32 10.29 0.17 1.32
C GLN A 32 10.96 -0.35 2.60
N VAL A 33 11.46 -1.58 2.53
CA VAL A 33 12.35 -2.16 3.54
C VAL A 33 13.49 -2.83 2.80
N TYR A 34 14.73 -2.54 3.19
CA TYR A 34 15.92 -2.92 2.41
C TYR A 34 15.85 -2.39 0.96
N ASP A 35 16.14 -3.24 -0.02
CA ASP A 35 16.15 -2.93 -1.46
C ASP A 35 14.84 -3.34 -2.15
N THR A 36 13.74 -3.44 -1.41
CA THR A 36 12.43 -3.83 -1.96
C THR A 36 11.35 -2.88 -1.47
N GLU A 37 10.54 -2.41 -2.40
CA GLU A 37 9.36 -1.60 -2.14
C GLU A 37 8.10 -2.43 -2.39
N PHE A 38 7.21 -2.42 -1.41
CA PHE A 38 5.94 -3.13 -1.44
C PHE A 38 4.79 -2.14 -1.52
N ALA A 39 3.88 -2.37 -2.43
CA ALA A 39 2.67 -1.57 -2.56
C ALA A 39 1.47 -2.45 -2.86
N TYR A 40 0.27 -1.90 -2.63
CA TYR A 40 -0.99 -2.60 -2.83
C TYR A 40 -1.80 -1.93 -3.93
N GLY A 41 -2.17 -2.69 -4.96
CA GLY A 41 -2.94 -2.22 -6.10
C GLY A 41 -4.13 -3.13 -6.39
N GLY A 42 -5.23 -2.52 -6.85
CA GLY A 42 -6.41 -3.26 -7.28
C GLY A 42 -6.25 -3.86 -8.69
N HIS A 43 -6.78 -5.07 -8.88
CA HIS A 43 -6.90 -5.72 -10.19
C HIS A 43 -8.02 -6.77 -10.18
N GLU A 44 -8.51 -7.18 -11.35
CA GLU A 44 -9.67 -8.08 -11.48
C GLU A 44 -9.38 -9.56 -11.13
N TYR A 45 -8.12 -9.94 -11.05
CA TYR A 45 -7.72 -11.33 -10.78
C TYR A 45 -7.89 -11.73 -9.31
N ASP A 46 -8.20 -13.01 -9.03
CA ASP A 46 -8.29 -13.58 -7.67
C ASP A 46 -6.91 -13.93 -7.09
N VAL A 47 -5.98 -12.96 -7.13
CA VAL A 47 -4.63 -13.07 -6.56
C VAL A 47 -4.33 -11.86 -5.66
N SER A 48 -3.22 -11.94 -4.92
CA SER A 48 -2.75 -10.85 -4.06
C SER A 48 -2.57 -9.57 -4.87
N GLY A 49 -3.14 -8.47 -4.38
CA GLY A 49 -2.88 -7.14 -4.95
C GLY A 49 -1.57 -6.52 -4.46
N ILE A 50 -0.89 -7.18 -3.51
CA ILE A 50 0.45 -6.76 -3.05
C ILE A 50 1.47 -7.15 -4.12
N PHE A 51 2.25 -6.16 -4.55
CA PHE A 51 3.35 -6.34 -5.49
C PHE A 51 4.65 -5.75 -4.93
N ALA A 52 5.77 -6.21 -5.48
CA ALA A 52 7.10 -5.76 -5.10
C ALA A 52 7.81 -5.12 -6.30
N THR A 53 8.45 -3.99 -6.07
CA THR A 53 9.29 -3.29 -7.05
C THR A 53 10.64 -2.94 -6.45
N LYS A 54 11.54 -2.48 -7.31
CA LYS A 54 12.69 -1.72 -6.84
C LYS A 54 12.22 -0.40 -6.21
N PRO A 55 12.95 0.11 -5.21
CA PRO A 55 12.68 1.42 -4.63
C PRO A 55 12.54 2.50 -5.70
N ARG A 56 11.47 3.30 -5.63
CA ARG A 56 11.24 4.46 -6.52
C ARG A 56 10.90 4.10 -7.97
N GLU A 57 10.69 2.82 -8.26
CA GLU A 57 10.31 2.30 -9.59
C GLU A 57 8.85 1.81 -9.59
N ALA A 58 7.94 2.55 -8.93
CA ALA A 58 6.53 2.23 -8.94
C ALA A 58 5.96 2.19 -10.38
N PRO A 59 5.12 1.19 -10.72
CA PRO A 59 4.58 1.04 -12.06
C PRO A 59 3.51 2.10 -12.34
N GLY A 60 3.45 2.55 -13.60
CA GLY A 60 2.46 3.53 -14.06
C GLY A 60 3.02 4.95 -14.20
N ALA A 61 2.13 5.90 -14.54
CA ALA A 61 2.49 7.29 -14.73
C ALA A 61 2.51 8.05 -13.39
N VAL A 62 3.47 7.70 -12.54
CA VAL A 62 3.67 8.31 -11.21
C VAL A 62 5.03 8.97 -11.12
N VAL A 63 5.11 10.08 -10.38
CA VAL A 63 6.33 10.87 -10.19
C VAL A 63 6.74 10.75 -8.74
N PHE A 64 7.93 10.21 -8.48
CA PHE A 64 8.46 10.12 -7.12
C PHE A 64 8.62 11.52 -6.52
N ARG A 65 8.07 11.70 -5.32
CA ARG A 65 8.10 12.95 -4.57
C ARG A 65 9.15 12.90 -3.46
N GLU A 66 9.00 11.98 -2.53
CA GLU A 66 9.85 11.89 -1.34
C GLU A 66 9.81 10.51 -0.67
N SER A 67 10.80 10.25 0.19
CA SER A 67 10.85 9.08 1.08
C SER A 67 10.76 9.57 2.53
N ILE A 68 9.81 9.05 3.30
CA ILE A 68 9.62 9.38 4.71
C ILE A 68 10.06 8.18 5.56
N CYS A 69 11.00 8.34 6.48
CA CYS A 69 11.33 7.27 7.42
C CYS A 69 10.21 7.12 8.46
N VAL A 70 9.58 5.94 8.51
CA VAL A 70 8.47 5.67 9.44
C VAL A 70 8.90 4.85 10.66
N GLY A 71 10.10 4.26 10.62
CA GLY A 71 10.66 3.52 11.75
C GLY A 71 11.79 2.57 11.35
N GLU A 72 12.10 1.64 12.25
CA GLU A 72 13.07 0.58 12.03
C GLU A 72 12.45 -0.78 12.35
N THR A 73 12.94 -1.83 11.71
CA THR A 73 12.54 -3.21 11.95
C THR A 73 13.76 -4.08 12.23
N GLU A 74 13.60 -5.05 13.13
CA GLU A 74 14.62 -6.09 13.39
C GLU A 74 14.41 -7.34 12.52
N LEU A 75 13.36 -7.35 11.69
CA LEU A 75 13.04 -8.47 10.80
C LEU A 75 14.09 -8.61 9.71
N THR A 76 14.52 -9.85 9.45
CA THR A 76 15.39 -10.16 8.32
C THR A 76 14.65 -10.02 6.98
N PRO A 77 15.36 -9.91 5.84
CA PRO A 77 14.73 -9.86 4.52
C PRO A 77 13.76 -11.04 4.26
N GLN A 78 14.12 -12.25 4.73
CA GLN A 78 13.27 -13.44 4.60
C GLN A 78 12.00 -13.34 5.47
N GLN A 79 12.12 -12.78 6.68
CA GLN A 79 10.97 -12.56 7.56
C GLN A 79 10.02 -11.49 6.99
N VAL A 80 10.56 -10.41 6.42
CA VAL A 80 9.77 -9.40 5.71
C VAL A 80 9.02 -10.03 4.54
N GLN A 81 9.70 -10.84 3.72
CA GLN A 81 9.05 -11.54 2.61
C GLN A 81 7.93 -12.48 3.07
N ALA A 82 8.17 -13.26 4.13
CA ALA A 82 7.15 -14.15 4.69
C ALA A 82 5.93 -13.38 5.23
N LEU A 83 6.17 -12.24 5.89
CA LEU A 83 5.12 -11.35 6.38
C LEU A 83 4.27 -10.81 5.22
N VAL A 84 4.92 -10.29 4.17
CA VAL A 84 4.23 -9.77 2.98
C VAL A 84 3.42 -10.86 2.27
N GLN A 85 3.98 -12.07 2.15
CA GLN A 85 3.26 -13.21 1.57
C GLN A 85 2.02 -13.60 2.39
N HIS A 86 2.14 -13.58 3.72
CA HIS A 86 1.01 -13.84 4.61
C HIS A 86 -0.07 -12.75 4.46
N MET A 87 0.34 -11.48 4.40
CA MET A 87 -0.58 -10.36 4.12
C MET A 87 -1.28 -10.54 2.77
N GLY A 88 -0.59 -10.99 1.72
CA GLY A 88 -1.16 -11.23 0.40
C GLY A 88 -2.31 -12.24 0.37
N GLN A 89 -2.44 -13.11 1.38
CA GLN A 89 -3.59 -14.02 1.53
C GLN A 89 -4.88 -13.28 1.92
N HIS A 90 -4.75 -12.13 2.59
CA HIS A 90 -5.85 -11.29 3.06
C HIS A 90 -6.10 -10.08 2.14
N TYR A 91 -5.05 -9.55 1.50
CA TYR A 91 -5.12 -8.39 0.60
C TYR A 91 -5.19 -8.82 -0.88
N ARG A 92 -6.37 -9.30 -1.30
CA ARG A 92 -6.65 -9.66 -2.70
C ARG A 92 -6.86 -8.41 -3.56
N GLY A 93 -6.26 -8.37 -4.75
CA GLY A 93 -6.45 -7.25 -5.68
C GLY A 93 -7.91 -7.05 -6.09
N SER A 94 -8.70 -8.13 -6.11
CA SER A 94 -10.15 -8.12 -6.36
C SER A 94 -10.98 -7.54 -5.21
N ALA A 95 -10.44 -7.51 -3.99
CA ALA A 95 -11.06 -6.92 -2.81
C ALA A 95 -10.68 -5.44 -2.62
N TYR A 96 -9.90 -4.87 -3.54
CA TYR A 96 -9.50 -3.46 -3.51
C TYR A 96 -10.70 -2.54 -3.71
N HIS A 97 -11.32 -2.15 -2.60
CA HIS A 97 -12.33 -1.11 -2.57
C HIS A 97 -11.67 0.20 -2.15
N LEU A 98 -11.39 1.07 -3.12
CA LEU A 98 -10.81 2.42 -2.94
C LEU A 98 -11.48 3.28 -1.85
N LEU A 99 -12.66 2.90 -1.35
CA LEU A 99 -13.49 3.68 -0.43
C LEU A 99 -13.90 2.97 0.88
N GLN A 100 -13.53 1.70 1.11
CA GLN A 100 -13.92 1.00 2.35
C GLN A 100 -12.80 0.84 3.38
N THR A 101 -11.61 1.35 3.09
CA THR A 101 -10.49 1.34 4.04
C THR A 101 -9.83 2.72 4.12
N ASN A 102 -10.64 3.76 4.06
CA ASN A 102 -10.25 5.03 4.66
C ASN A 102 -10.49 4.91 6.17
N CYS A 103 -9.67 5.56 7.00
CA CYS A 103 -9.55 5.40 8.45
C CYS A 103 -10.80 5.76 9.31
N GLU A 104 -12.01 5.70 8.74
CA GLU A 104 -13.28 5.86 9.45
C GLU A 104 -14.14 4.61 9.21
N GLY A 105 -13.95 3.59 10.05
CA GLY A 105 -14.73 2.36 9.93
C GLY A 105 -14.56 1.33 11.04
N ASP A 106 -13.85 1.64 12.13
CA ASP A 106 -13.86 0.84 13.37
C ASP A 106 -14.63 1.59 14.47
N ALA A 107 -15.78 2.15 14.09
CA ALA A 107 -16.77 2.66 15.03
C ALA A 107 -18.06 1.84 14.86
N GLU A 108 -18.20 0.88 15.78
CA GLU A 108 -19.48 0.42 16.33
C GLU A 108 -20.32 -0.57 15.49
N LYS A 109 -20.22 -1.86 15.87
CA LYS A 109 -21.39 -2.74 15.89
C LYS A 109 -21.45 -3.57 17.18
N PRO A 110 -22.18 -3.11 18.21
CA PRO A 110 -22.82 -4.00 19.17
C PRO A 110 -24.32 -4.03 18.86
N GLY A 111 -24.81 -5.16 18.36
CA GLY A 111 -26.23 -5.27 18.06
C GLY A 111 -26.69 -6.63 17.54
N ALA A 112 -26.22 -7.72 18.14
CA ALA A 112 -26.87 -9.02 18.05
C ALA A 112 -27.33 -9.45 19.44
N ARG A 113 -28.65 -9.39 19.65
CA ARG A 113 -29.54 -9.94 20.71
C ARG A 113 -30.71 -8.95 20.80
N THR A 114 -31.97 -9.29 20.55
CA THR A 114 -32.73 -10.55 20.61
C THR A 114 -33.79 -10.57 19.52
#